data_AF-A0A7U9XGD8-F1
#
_entry.id   AF-A0A7U9XGD8-F1
#
_cell.length_a   1.000
_cell.length_b   1.000
_cell.length_c   1.000
_cell.angle_alpha   90.00
_cell.angle_beta   90.00
_cell.angle_gamma   90.00
#
_symmetry.space_group_name_H-M   'P 1'
#
loop_
_entity.id
_entity.type
_entity.pdbx_description
1 polymer ?
#
loop_
_entity_poly.entity_id
_entity_poly.type
_entity_poly.pdbx_seq_one_letter_code
_entity_poly.pdbx_strand_id
1 'polypeptide(L)'
;MIGAVVDEVLKEMENAANEGTKAADVYMDTETGLLMCGKCHTKKQKKISFLGVERVVGCLCQCAAEEMEREREKHREEEELLHIRQMKSAGLQDSTFFDYTFANCDETHLCAQYARRYVGHFAEFQKNG
;
A
#
# COMPACT_ATOMS: atom_id res chain seq x y z
N MET A 1 -15.99 -29.60 -22.67
CA MET A 1 -14.92 -28.74 -23.20
C MET A 1 -14.64 -27.55 -22.30
N ILE A 2 -15.65 -26.83 -21.77
CA ILE A 2 -15.43 -25.65 -20.90
C ILE A 2 -14.62 -25.97 -19.63
N GLY A 3 -14.89 -27.08 -18.94
CA GLY A 3 -14.16 -27.45 -17.71
C GLY A 3 -12.64 -27.63 -17.92
N ALA A 4 -12.23 -28.23 -19.03
CA ALA A 4 -10.82 -28.43 -19.35
C ALA A 4 -10.09 -27.09 -19.60
N VAL A 5 -10.76 -26.13 -20.26
CA VAL A 5 -10.21 -24.79 -20.50
C VAL A 5 -10.05 -24.03 -19.19
N VAL A 6 -11.01 -24.13 -18.27
CA VAL A 6 -10.92 -23.49 -16.94
C VAL A 6 -9.76 -24.09 -16.13
N ASP A 7 -9.59 -25.41 -16.14
CA ASP A 7 -8.49 -26.07 -15.42
C ASP A 7 -7.11 -25.68 -15.97
N GLU A 8 -6.98 -25.52 -17.29
CA GLU A 8 -5.76 -25.08 -17.94
C GLU A 8 -5.38 -23.66 -17.51
N VAL A 9 -6.32 -22.72 -17.59
CA VAL A 9 -6.11 -21.33 -17.13
C VAL A 9 -5.71 -21.29 -15.65
N LEU A 10 -6.39 -22.06 -14.79
CA LEU A 10 -6.05 -22.09 -13.36
C LEU A 10 -4.65 -22.65 -13.10
N LYS A 11 -4.21 -23.61 -13.91
CA LYS A 11 -2.86 -24.16 -13.82
C LYS A 11 -1.81 -23.13 -14.26
N GLU A 12 -2.10 -22.35 -15.28
CA GLU A 12 -1.23 -21.23 -15.68
C GLU A 12 -1.14 -20.16 -14.59
N MET A 13 -2.26 -19.79 -13.96
CA MET A 13 -2.27 -18.85 -12.84
C MET A 13 -1.47 -19.37 -11.64
N GLU A 14 -1.59 -20.67 -11.32
CA GLU A 14 -0.81 -21.32 -10.27
C GLU A 14 0.70 -21.26 -10.57
N ASN A 15 1.10 -21.53 -11.82
CA ASN A 15 2.49 -21.43 -12.24
C ASN A 15 3.00 -19.98 -12.13
N ALA A 16 2.25 -19.00 -12.63
CA ALA A 16 2.61 -17.59 -12.58
C ALA A 16 2.73 -17.07 -11.14
N ALA A 17 1.80 -17.44 -10.25
CA ALA A 17 1.89 -17.11 -8.83
C ALA A 17 3.15 -17.72 -8.17
N ASN A 18 3.56 -18.92 -8.60
CA ASN A 18 4.75 -19.60 -8.09
C ASN A 18 6.06 -19.10 -8.70
N GLU A 19 6.07 -18.45 -9.87
CA GLU A 19 7.29 -17.89 -10.46
C GLU A 19 7.97 -16.88 -9.54
N GLY A 20 7.19 -15.99 -8.93
CA GLY A 20 7.68 -15.00 -7.96
C GLY A 20 8.26 -15.61 -6.68
N THR A 21 8.09 -16.91 -6.44
CA THR A 21 8.64 -17.61 -5.28
C THR A 21 10.07 -18.11 -5.49
N LYS A 22 10.56 -18.19 -6.75
CA LYS A 22 11.87 -18.77 -7.13
C LYS A 22 13.06 -17.81 -6.93
N ALA A 23 13.20 -17.24 -5.74
CA ALA A 23 14.36 -16.40 -5.39
C ALA A 23 15.53 -17.25 -4.85
N ALA A 24 16.76 -16.72 -4.92
CA ALA A 24 17.97 -17.42 -4.47
C ALA A 24 17.93 -17.83 -2.98
N ASP A 25 17.28 -17.03 -2.13
CA ASP A 25 17.15 -17.29 -0.68
C ASP A 25 15.81 -17.97 -0.36
N VAL A 26 15.59 -19.20 -0.85
CA VAL A 26 14.35 -19.96 -0.62
C VAL A 26 14.68 -21.42 -0.33
N TYR A 27 14.00 -21.99 0.67
CA TYR A 27 14.13 -23.40 1.03
C TYR A 27 12.75 -24.06 1.15
N MET A 28 12.70 -25.39 1.02
CA MET A 28 11.47 -26.15 1.24
C MET A 28 11.40 -26.59 2.69
N ASP A 29 10.27 -26.32 3.35
CA ASP A 29 10.00 -26.82 4.69
C ASP A 29 9.67 -28.32 4.65
N THR A 30 10.36 -29.11 5.47
CA THR A 30 10.22 -30.58 5.48
C THR A 30 8.92 -31.05 6.11
N GLU A 31 8.32 -30.25 7.00
CA GLU A 31 7.06 -30.61 7.66
C GLU A 31 5.85 -30.32 6.75
N THR A 32 5.82 -29.14 6.13
CA THR A 32 4.66 -28.70 5.32
C THR A 32 4.81 -28.96 3.83
N GLY A 33 6.03 -29.17 3.34
CA GLY A 33 6.36 -29.29 1.92
C GLY A 33 6.21 -27.97 1.14
N LEU A 34 6.17 -26.83 1.84
CA LEU A 34 5.96 -25.50 1.25
C LEU A 34 7.28 -24.72 1.16
N LEU A 35 7.38 -23.84 0.17
CA LEU A 35 8.52 -22.92 0.07
C LEU A 35 8.47 -21.87 1.18
N MET A 36 9.65 -21.61 1.75
CA MET A 36 9.91 -20.68 2.85
C MET A 36 10.95 -19.65 2.42
N CYS A 37 10.80 -18.43 2.92
CA CYS A 37 11.77 -17.38 2.70
C CYS A 37 13.04 -17.61 3.53
N GLY A 38 14.22 -17.60 2.91
CA GLY A 38 15.50 -17.70 3.62
C GLY A 38 15.87 -16.49 4.49
N LYS A 39 15.17 -15.35 4.33
CA LYS A 39 15.45 -14.12 5.10
C LYS A 39 14.61 -13.97 6.36
N CYS A 40 13.30 -14.16 6.24
CA CYS A 40 12.36 -14.00 7.36
C CYS A 40 11.71 -15.31 7.81
N HIS A 41 12.04 -16.44 7.17
CA HIS A 41 11.52 -17.76 7.50
C HIS A 41 9.99 -17.86 7.50
N THR A 42 9.31 -16.98 6.77
CA THR A 42 7.86 -17.06 6.55
C THR A 42 7.54 -17.76 5.23
N LYS A 43 6.33 -18.29 5.14
CA LYS A 43 5.84 -19.04 3.99
C LYS A 43 5.81 -18.16 2.74
N LYS A 44 6.31 -18.71 1.64
CA LYS A 44 6.17 -18.18 0.27
C LYS A 44 5.13 -18.94 -0.55
N GLN A 45 4.55 -19.99 0.00
CA GLN A 45 3.46 -20.73 -0.61
C GLN A 45 2.36 -21.05 0.40
N LYS A 46 1.14 -21.21 -0.12
CA LYS A 46 -0.01 -21.64 0.66
C LYS A 46 -0.83 -22.65 -0.13
N LYS A 47 -1.34 -23.66 0.57
CA LYS A 47 -2.37 -24.56 0.05
C LYS A 47 -3.72 -23.86 0.09
N ILE A 48 -4.41 -23.81 -1.04
CA ILE A 48 -5.76 -23.27 -1.15
C ILE A 48 -6.67 -24.33 -1.77
N SER A 49 -7.92 -24.38 -1.32
CA SER A 49 -8.97 -25.15 -2.00
C SER A 49 -9.76 -24.20 -2.88
N PHE A 50 -9.70 -24.40 -4.19
CA PHE A 50 -10.42 -23.57 -5.16
C PHE A 50 -11.12 -24.48 -6.18
N LEU A 51 -12.43 -24.29 -6.35
CA LEU A 51 -13.29 -25.14 -7.17
C LEU A 51 -13.20 -26.64 -6.82
N GLY A 52 -13.01 -26.96 -5.53
CA GLY A 52 -12.91 -28.35 -5.05
C GLY A 52 -11.58 -29.03 -5.35
N VAL A 53 -10.60 -28.30 -5.90
CA VAL A 53 -9.24 -28.78 -6.16
C VAL A 53 -8.26 -28.08 -5.21
N GLU A 54 -7.43 -28.85 -4.50
CA GLU A 54 -6.33 -28.29 -3.71
C GLU A 54 -5.19 -27.88 -4.64
N ARG A 55 -4.69 -26.65 -4.46
CA ARG A 55 -3.62 -26.04 -5.26
C ARG A 55 -2.59 -25.39 -4.36
N VAL A 56 -1.34 -25.35 -4.82
CA VAL A 56 -0.25 -24.71 -4.08
C VAL A 56 0.16 -23.45 -4.83
N VAL A 57 -0.19 -22.29 -4.28
CA VAL A 57 0.06 -20.99 -4.91
C VAL A 57 1.08 -20.19 -4.11
N GLY A 58 1.86 -19.36 -4.82
CA GLY A 58 2.79 -18.43 -4.22
C GLY A 58 2.08 -17.34 -3.40
N CYS A 59 2.71 -16.93 -2.31
CA CYS A 59 2.27 -15.82 -1.47
C CYS A 59 3.47 -14.95 -1.06
N LEU A 60 3.20 -13.70 -0.68
CA LEU A 60 4.23 -12.79 -0.20
C LEU A 60 4.78 -13.28 1.15
N CYS A 61 6.12 -13.33 1.27
CA CYS A 61 6.76 -13.42 2.59
C CYS A 61 6.46 -12.14 3.38
N GLN A 62 6.62 -12.20 4.69
CA GLN A 62 6.57 -11.01 5.56
C GLN A 62 7.48 -9.89 5.03
N CYS A 63 8.72 -10.21 4.67
CA CYS A 63 9.67 -9.26 4.10
C CYS A 63 9.17 -8.50 2.86
N ALA A 64 8.54 -9.22 1.93
CA ALA A 64 8.07 -8.67 0.68
C ALA A 64 6.76 -7.90 0.89
N ALA A 65 5.93 -8.36 1.82
CA ALA A 65 4.73 -7.63 2.24
C ALA A 65 5.09 -6.28 2.89
N GLU A 66 6.10 -6.26 3.77
CA GLU A 66 6.59 -5.03 4.40
C GLU A 66 7.20 -4.06 3.38
N GLU A 67 7.95 -4.56 2.40
CA GLU A 67 8.48 -3.70 1.32
C GLU A 67 7.36 -3.12 0.46
N MET A 68 6.42 -3.96 0.03
CA MET A 68 5.27 -3.53 -0.76
C MET A 68 4.42 -2.49 -0.02
N GLU A 69 4.20 -2.67 1.28
CA GLU A 69 3.46 -1.69 2.07
C GLU A 69 4.23 -0.38 2.19
N ARG A 70 5.56 -0.42 2.38
CA ARG A 70 6.38 0.80 2.40
C ARG A 70 6.35 1.55 1.07
N GLU A 71 6.42 0.84 -0.05
CA GLU A 71 6.26 1.45 -1.38
C GLU A 71 4.87 2.05 -1.57
N ARG A 72 3.83 1.36 -1.09
CA ARG A 72 2.44 1.85 -1.13
C ARG A 72 2.22 3.09 -0.28
N GLU A 73 2.82 3.15 0.91
CA GLU A 73 2.78 4.32 1.78
C GLU A 73 3.47 5.51 1.12
N LYS A 74 4.67 5.31 0.55
CA LYS A 74 5.37 6.37 -0.19
C LYS A 74 4.55 6.90 -1.37
N HIS A 75 3.95 6.02 -2.16
CA HIS A 75 3.10 6.44 -3.26
C HIS A 75 1.87 7.21 -2.78
N ARG A 76 1.27 6.81 -1.65
CA ARG A 76 0.15 7.55 -1.06
C ARG A 76 0.58 8.96 -0.63
N GLU A 77 1.72 9.09 0.03
CA GLU A 77 2.28 10.39 0.42
C GLU A 77 2.55 11.27 -0.82
N GLU A 78 3.13 10.71 -1.88
CA GLU A 78 3.38 11.40 -3.15
C GLU A 78 2.09 11.87 -3.82
N GLU A 79 1.06 11.01 -3.87
CA GLU A 79 -0.26 11.33 -4.42
C GLU A 79 -0.95 12.44 -3.62
N GLU A 80 -0.89 12.37 -2.28
CA GLU A 80 -1.44 13.40 -1.40
C GLU A 80 -0.74 14.75 -1.61
N LEU A 81 0.59 14.77 -1.71
CA LEU A 81 1.36 15.98 -1.99
C LEU A 81 1.03 16.55 -3.39
N LEU A 82 0.89 15.69 -4.40
CA LEU A 82 0.49 16.10 -5.73
C LEU A 82 -0.92 16.70 -5.71
N HIS A 83 -1.85 16.07 -5.00
CA HIS A 83 -3.20 16.57 -4.85
C HIS A 83 -3.24 17.95 -4.18
N ILE A 84 -2.48 18.13 -3.09
CA ILE A 84 -2.33 19.44 -2.42
C ILE A 84 -1.76 20.49 -3.39
N ARG A 85 -0.73 20.15 -4.18
CA ARG A 85 -0.15 21.06 -5.18
C ARG A 85 -1.19 21.47 -6.23
N GLN A 86 -1.97 20.52 -6.73
CA GLN A 86 -3.05 20.79 -7.69
C GLN A 86 -4.08 21.75 -7.09
N MET A 87 -4.57 21.47 -5.87
CA MET A 87 -5.51 22.36 -5.18
C MET A 87 -4.95 23.78 -4.99
N LYS A 88 -3.69 23.89 -4.56
CA LYS A 88 -3.00 25.18 -4.43
C LYS A 88 -2.94 25.92 -5.76
N SER A 89 -2.55 25.26 -6.85
CA SER A 89 -2.47 25.87 -8.17
C SER A 89 -3.82 26.32 -8.74
N ALA A 90 -4.91 25.63 -8.38
CA ALA A 90 -6.25 25.99 -8.81
C ALA A 90 -6.84 27.16 -8.00
N GLY A 91 -6.51 27.25 -6.71
CA GLY A 91 -7.10 28.23 -5.78
C GLY A 91 -6.26 29.49 -5.51
N LEU A 92 -4.94 29.44 -5.74
CA LEU A 92 -4.02 30.53 -5.43
C LEU A 92 -3.35 31.03 -6.71
N GLN A 93 -3.43 32.34 -6.95
CA GLN A 93 -2.88 32.97 -8.17
C GLN A 93 -1.36 33.15 -8.13
N ASP A 94 -0.78 33.37 -6.94
CA ASP A 94 0.66 33.57 -6.75
C ASP A 94 1.24 32.35 -6.01
N SER A 95 2.29 31.77 -6.60
CA SER A 95 3.02 30.63 -6.04
C SER A 95 3.74 30.94 -4.74
N THR A 96 4.02 32.21 -4.43
CA THR A 96 4.63 32.61 -3.15
C THR A 96 3.78 32.19 -1.95
N PHE A 97 2.45 32.12 -2.11
CA PHE A 97 1.54 31.65 -1.07
C PHE A 97 1.62 30.13 -0.82
N PHE A 98 2.29 29.35 -1.67
CA PHE A 98 2.33 27.90 -1.50
C PHE A 98 3.13 27.50 -0.25
N ASP A 99 4.12 28.31 0.12
CA ASP A 99 4.98 28.07 1.28
C ASP A 99 4.43 28.69 2.57
N TYR A 100 3.26 29.32 2.51
CA TYR A 100 2.59 29.90 3.68
C TYR A 100 1.93 28.77 4.46
N THR A 101 2.72 28.16 5.35
CA THR A 101 2.33 27.03 6.19
C THR A 101 2.55 27.37 7.65
N PHE A 102 1.95 26.61 8.57
CA PHE A 102 2.20 26.77 10.01
C PHE A 102 3.68 26.58 10.37
N ALA A 103 4.40 25.70 9.67
CA ALA A 103 5.82 25.47 9.90
C ALA A 103 6.69 26.71 9.55
N ASN A 104 6.23 27.54 8.62
CA ASN A 104 6.91 28.76 8.18
C ASN A 104 6.31 30.03 8.81
N CYS A 105 5.37 29.90 9.74
CA CYS A 105 4.68 31.02 10.37
C CYS A 105 5.32 31.36 11.72
N ASP A 106 5.36 32.65 12.07
CA ASP A 106 5.68 33.07 13.44
C ASP A 106 4.51 32.73 14.38
N GLU A 107 4.69 31.68 15.16
CA GLU A 107 3.66 31.17 16.09
C GLU A 107 3.35 32.13 17.25
N THR A 108 4.18 33.13 17.50
CA THR A 108 3.93 34.14 18.53
C THR A 108 2.79 35.09 18.13
N HIS A 109 2.50 35.19 16.84
CA HIS A 109 1.44 36.04 16.34
C HIS A 109 0.05 35.50 16.68
N LEU A 110 -0.84 36.36 17.19
CA LEU A 110 -2.22 35.99 17.56
C LEU A 110 -2.99 35.31 16.41
N CYS A 111 -2.79 35.76 15.17
CA CYS A 111 -3.43 35.14 14.00
C CYS A 111 -3.05 33.66 13.82
N ALA A 112 -1.81 33.25 14.13
CA ALA A 112 -1.40 31.86 14.05
C ALA A 112 -2.16 30.99 15.06
N GLN A 113 -2.37 31.53 16.27
CA GLN A 113 -3.16 30.85 17.32
C GLN A 113 -4.63 30.70 16.92
N TYR A 114 -5.26 31.75 16.38
CA TYR A 114 -6.63 31.68 15.88
C TYR A 114 -6.77 30.71 14.70
N ALA A 115 -5.83 30.73 13.76
CA ALA A 115 -5.83 29.82 12.62
C ALA A 115 -5.70 28.35 13.07
N ARG A 116 -4.83 28.04 14.04
CA ARG A 116 -4.75 26.68 14.61
C ARG A 116 -6.06 26.26 15.28
N ARG A 117 -6.68 27.15 16.05
CA ARG A 117 -7.98 26.87 16.68
C ARG A 117 -9.04 26.59 15.62
N TYR A 118 -9.11 27.40 14.57
CA TYR A 118 -10.05 27.19 13.47
C TYR A 118 -9.87 25.83 12.80
N VAL A 119 -8.64 25.48 12.41
CA VAL A 119 -8.34 24.19 11.76
C VAL A 119 -8.66 23.01 12.68
N GLY A 120 -8.33 23.11 13.98
CA GLY A 120 -8.64 22.06 14.97
C GLY A 120 -10.14 21.82 15.19
N HIS A 121 -10.98 22.84 15.00
CA HIS A 121 -12.44 22.74 15.14
C HIS A 121 -13.19 22.70 13.79
N PHE A 122 -12.48 22.53 12.67
CA PHE A 122 -13.09 22.62 11.33
C PHE A 122 -14.19 21.57 11.10
N ALA A 123 -14.02 20.36 11.63
CA ALA A 123 -15.04 19.30 11.52
C ALA A 123 -16.34 19.64 12.27
N GLU A 124 -16.26 20.37 13.38
CA GLU A 124 -17.42 20.86 14.12
C GLU A 124 -18.10 22.01 13.37
N PHE A 125 -17.29 22.90 12.79
CA PHE A 125 -17.77 23.98 11.92
C PHE A 125 -18.53 23.43 10.70
N GLN A 126 -17.96 22.44 9.98
CA GLN A 126 -18.61 21.82 8.81
C GLN A 126 -19.96 21.16 9.12
N LYS A 127 -20.17 20.68 10.34
CA LYS A 127 -21.43 20.03 10.74
C LYS A 127 -22.53 21.02 11.13
N ASN A 128 -22.14 22.20 11.59
CA ASN A 128 -23.04 23.17 12.23
C ASN A 128 -23.21 24.47 11.43
N GLY A 129 -22.41 24.70 10.39
CA GLY A 129 -22.46 25.87 9.49
C GLY A 129 -23.14 25.56 8.17
#